data_AF-A0A6J1TJN0-F1
#
_entry.id   AF-A0A6J1TJN0-F1
#
_cell.length_a   1.000
_cell.length_b   1.000
_cell.length_c   1.000
_cell.angle_alpha   90.00
_cell.angle_beta   90.00
_cell.angle_gamma   90.00
#
_symmetry.space_group_name_H-M   'P 1'
#
loop_
_entity.id
_entity.type
_entity.pdbx_description
1 polymer ?
#
loop_
_entity_poly.entity_id
_entity_poly.type
_entity_poly.pdbx_seq_one_letter_code
_entity_poly.pdbx_strand_id
1 'polypeptide(L)'
;MSNLFVKVFPSYGSSFSLLRLYSSKPKPYIYRKPAKFYTPHDVFRQKLGLTKWLNQTKELQEYSDYSFQDGRPTPVTPGQLKKIQRQQALAAAAVLHLKEIKFILDRETHNKQSASTERQQIIEGKLKPKGDKLLKKNA
;
A
#
# COMPACT_ATOMS: atom_id res chain seq x y z
N MET A 1 -67.32 -2.05 16.36
CA MET A 1 -67.18 -1.81 14.92
C MET A 1 -65.76 -2.22 14.53
N SER A 2 -65.50 -3.52 14.37
CA SER A 2 -65.52 -4.27 13.09
C SER A 2 -64.24 -4.04 12.29
N ASN A 3 -63.51 -5.01 11.75
CA ASN A 3 -63.41 -6.47 11.91
C ASN A 3 -62.06 -6.81 11.25
N LEU A 4 -61.30 -7.74 11.84
CA LEU A 4 -60.11 -8.32 11.22
C LEU A 4 -60.48 -8.92 9.86
N PHE A 5 -59.92 -8.38 8.78
CA PHE A 5 -60.14 -8.93 7.45
C PHE A 5 -59.18 -10.08 7.18
N VAL A 6 -59.54 -11.27 7.66
CA VAL A 6 -58.93 -12.55 7.29
C VAL A 6 -59.36 -12.86 5.85
N LYS A 7 -58.43 -12.78 4.89
CA LYS A 7 -58.68 -13.30 3.54
C LYS A 7 -58.55 -14.82 3.56
N VAL A 8 -59.70 -15.48 3.51
CA VAL A 8 -59.87 -16.91 3.23
C VAL A 8 -59.39 -17.19 1.81
N PHE A 9 -58.44 -18.10 1.63
CA PHE A 9 -58.07 -18.66 0.33
C PHE A 9 -59.02 -19.82 0.01
N PRO A 10 -59.74 -19.82 -1.13
CA PRO A 10 -60.42 -21.02 -1.58
C PRO A 10 -59.44 -21.91 -2.33
N SER A 11 -59.28 -23.14 -1.84
CA SER A 11 -58.68 -24.25 -2.54
C SER A 11 -59.68 -24.86 -3.52
N TYR A 12 -59.41 -24.81 -4.83
CA TYR A 12 -59.90 -25.82 -5.77
C TYR A 12 -58.87 -26.02 -6.88
N GLY A 13 -58.51 -27.28 -7.11
CA GLY A 13 -57.43 -27.70 -7.96
C GLY A 13 -57.78 -27.88 -9.44
N SER A 14 -56.77 -28.38 -10.14
CA SER A 14 -56.79 -28.96 -11.49
C SER A 14 -56.85 -28.00 -12.67
N SER A 15 -55.66 -27.70 -13.21
CA SER A 15 -55.37 -27.94 -14.63
C SER A 15 -53.88 -27.69 -14.88
N PHE A 16 -53.25 -28.63 -15.58
CA PHE A 16 -51.85 -28.59 -16.00
C PHE A 16 -51.52 -27.26 -16.70
N SER A 17 -50.78 -26.38 -16.04
CA SER A 17 -50.10 -25.28 -16.71
C SER A 17 -48.73 -25.75 -17.17
N LEU A 18 -48.69 -26.09 -18.45
CA LEU A 18 -47.49 -26.22 -19.25
C LEU A 18 -46.53 -25.03 -19.03
N LEU A 19 -45.25 -25.35 -18.83
CA LEU A 19 -44.10 -24.50 -19.16
C LEU A 19 -43.95 -23.20 -18.35
N ARG A 20 -43.53 -23.40 -17.10
CA ARG A 20 -42.58 -22.51 -16.41
C ARG A 20 -41.31 -22.40 -17.26
N LEU A 21 -41.10 -21.33 -18.05
CA LEU A 21 -39.78 -20.96 -18.61
C LEU A 21 -39.76 -19.59 -19.33
N TYR A 22 -40.29 -18.50 -18.76
CA TYR A 22 -40.00 -17.15 -19.26
C TYR A 22 -39.79 -16.15 -18.11
N SER A 23 -38.70 -16.34 -17.37
CA SER A 23 -38.04 -15.26 -16.62
C SER A 23 -36.54 -15.51 -16.60
N SER A 24 -35.96 -15.70 -17.79
CA SER A 24 -34.52 -15.66 -17.98
C SER A 24 -34.15 -14.26 -18.45
N LYS A 25 -34.15 -13.26 -17.55
CA LYS A 25 -33.25 -12.13 -17.78
C LYS A 25 -31.86 -12.77 -17.91
N PRO A 26 -31.15 -12.65 -19.06
CA PRO A 26 -29.82 -13.20 -19.15
C PRO A 26 -29.01 -12.60 -18.00
N LYS A 27 -28.35 -13.45 -17.20
CA LYS A 27 -27.42 -12.96 -16.18
C LYS A 27 -26.48 -11.99 -16.90
N PRO A 28 -26.30 -10.74 -16.43
CA PRO A 28 -25.45 -9.79 -17.12
C PRO A 28 -24.09 -10.46 -17.31
N TYR A 29 -23.55 -10.41 -18.53
CA TYR A 29 -22.20 -10.90 -18.78
C TYR A 29 -21.28 -10.17 -17.80
N ILE A 30 -20.88 -10.86 -16.73
CA ILE A 30 -19.84 -10.37 -15.84
C ILE A 30 -18.59 -10.44 -16.71
N TYR A 31 -18.21 -9.33 -17.32
CA TYR A 31 -16.89 -9.19 -17.93
C TYR A 31 -15.87 -9.33 -16.79
N ARG A 32 -15.49 -10.57 -16.48
CA ARG A 32 -14.33 -10.83 -15.65
C ARG A 32 -13.16 -10.36 -16.50
N LYS A 33 -12.55 -9.23 -16.11
CA LYS A 33 -11.29 -8.79 -16.71
C LYS A 33 -10.38 -10.03 -16.81
N PRO A 34 -9.82 -10.34 -17.99
CA PRO A 34 -9.00 -11.53 -18.12
C PRO A 34 -7.86 -11.44 -17.09
N ALA A 35 -7.52 -12.59 -16.49
CA ALA A 35 -6.35 -12.67 -15.63
C ALA A 35 -5.16 -12.05 -16.37
N LYS A 36 -4.34 -11.25 -15.68
CA LYS A 36 -3.17 -10.58 -16.27
C LYS A 36 -2.14 -11.64 -16.65
N PHE A 37 -2.27 -12.27 -17.81
CA PHE A 37 -1.26 -13.16 -18.35
C PHE A 37 -0.05 -12.30 -18.74
N TYR A 38 1.12 -12.58 -18.17
CA TYR A 38 2.35 -11.98 -18.66
C TYR A 38 2.70 -12.65 -19.98
N THR A 39 2.98 -11.84 -21.00
CA THR A 39 3.56 -12.40 -22.22
C THR A 39 5.00 -12.83 -21.92
N PRO A 40 5.54 -13.86 -22.60
CA PRO A 40 6.95 -14.23 -22.43
C PRO A 40 7.92 -13.05 -22.65
N HIS A 41 7.54 -12.12 -23.53
CA HIS A 41 8.26 -10.87 -23.77
C HIS A 41 8.29 -9.94 -22.55
N ASP A 42 7.16 -9.76 -21.85
CA ASP A 42 7.12 -8.94 -20.63
C ASP A 42 8.07 -9.48 -19.56
N VAL A 43 8.11 -10.81 -19.40
CA VAL A 43 8.99 -11.49 -18.45
C VAL A 43 10.45 -11.29 -18.85
N PHE A 44 10.77 -11.42 -20.14
CA PHE A 44 12.11 -11.15 -20.65
C PHE A 44 12.57 -9.71 -20.37
N ARG A 45 11.70 -8.71 -20.61
CA ARG A 45 12.00 -7.31 -20.29
C ARG A 45 12.26 -7.08 -18.82
N GLN A 46 11.42 -7.63 -17.95
CA GLN A 46 11.59 -7.52 -16.50
C GLN A 46 12.89 -8.18 -16.04
N LYS A 47 13.28 -9.32 -16.62
CA LYS A 47 14.58 -9.98 -16.35
C LYS A 47 15.77 -9.08 -16.72
N LEU A 48 15.63 -8.24 -17.74
CA LEU A 48 16.62 -7.23 -18.13
C LEU A 48 16.53 -5.93 -17.30
N GLY A 49 15.60 -5.83 -16.34
CA GLY A 49 15.35 -4.61 -15.57
C GLY A 49 14.57 -3.52 -16.31
N LEU A 50 13.98 -3.84 -17.47
CA LEU A 50 13.17 -2.92 -18.26
C LEU A 50 11.71 -2.89 -17.79
N THR A 51 11.02 -1.80 -18.12
CA THR A 51 9.58 -1.67 -17.88
C THR A 51 8.78 -2.71 -18.66
N LYS A 52 7.65 -3.12 -18.08
CA LYS A 52 6.72 -4.08 -18.69
C LYS A 52 6.24 -3.57 -20.06
N TRP A 53 5.70 -2.36 -20.10
CA TRP A 53 5.20 -1.77 -21.34
C TRP A 53 6.30 -0.98 -22.04
N LEU A 54 6.38 -1.13 -23.36
CA LEU A 54 7.36 -0.43 -24.19
C LEU A 54 7.17 1.08 -24.10
N ASN A 55 5.92 1.55 -24.06
CA ASN A 55 5.60 2.96 -23.89
C ASN A 55 5.92 3.54 -22.50
N GLN A 56 6.52 2.75 -21.61
CA GLN A 56 7.03 3.24 -20.32
C GLN A 56 8.56 3.27 -20.28
N THR A 57 9.24 2.90 -21.38
CA THR A 57 10.69 3.01 -21.41
C THR A 57 11.12 4.46 -21.30
N LYS A 58 12.30 4.65 -20.70
CA LYS A 58 12.91 5.94 -20.52
C LYS A 58 13.07 6.67 -21.87
N GLU A 59 13.56 5.96 -22.90
CA GLU A 59 13.82 6.59 -24.19
C GLU A 59 12.56 7.14 -24.85
N LEU A 60 11.44 6.41 -24.80
CA LEU A 60 10.22 6.84 -25.45
C LEU A 60 9.44 7.89 -24.64
N GLN A 61 9.65 7.95 -23.32
CA GLN A 61 8.87 8.82 -22.44
C GLN A 61 9.55 10.14 -22.09
N GLU A 62 10.88 10.17 -22.05
CA GLU A 62 11.64 11.32 -21.59
C GLU A 62 12.17 12.20 -22.73
N TYR A 63 12.50 11.61 -23.88
CA TYR A 63 13.02 12.38 -25.01
C TYR A 63 11.90 13.13 -25.75
N SER A 64 12.28 14.19 -26.45
CA SER A 64 11.36 14.96 -27.29
C SER A 64 11.09 14.24 -28.61
N ASP A 65 9.82 14.23 -29.03
CA ASP A 65 9.41 13.62 -30.30
C ASP A 65 9.96 14.36 -31.53
N TYR A 66 10.31 15.64 -31.38
CA TYR A 66 10.87 16.48 -32.45
C TYR A 66 11.89 17.48 -31.86
N SER A 67 12.67 18.11 -32.75
CA SER A 67 13.58 19.21 -32.43
C SER A 67 13.54 20.28 -33.52
N PHE A 68 13.88 21.53 -33.17
CA PHE A 68 13.98 22.61 -34.16
C PHE A 68 15.28 22.48 -34.95
N GLN A 69 15.25 22.75 -36.26
CA GLN A 69 16.44 22.71 -37.12
C GLN A 69 17.55 23.68 -36.63
N ASP A 70 17.16 24.79 -36.01
CA ASP A 70 18.07 25.77 -35.41
C ASP A 70 18.78 25.26 -34.13
N GLY A 71 18.46 24.05 -33.67
CA GLY A 71 19.01 23.46 -32.44
C GLY A 71 18.38 23.99 -31.15
N ARG A 72 17.30 24.77 -31.24
CA ARG A 72 16.54 25.21 -30.06
C ARG A 72 15.92 24.00 -29.34
N PRO A 73 15.91 23.99 -28.00
CA PRO A 73 15.31 22.89 -27.25
C PRO A 73 13.78 22.89 -27.40
N THR A 74 13.22 21.69 -27.41
CA THR A 74 11.77 21.51 -27.46
C THR A 74 11.14 21.90 -26.12
N PRO A 75 10.07 22.71 -26.12
CA PRO A 75 9.41 23.10 -24.88
C PRO A 75 8.82 21.87 -24.17
N VAL A 76 8.89 21.85 -22.84
CA VAL A 76 8.43 20.71 -22.05
C VAL A 76 6.91 20.60 -22.12
N THR A 77 6.40 19.43 -22.47
CA THR A 77 4.95 19.19 -22.54
C THR A 77 4.32 19.15 -21.15
N PRO A 78 3.01 19.48 -21.01
CA PRO A 78 2.32 19.40 -19.72
C PRO A 78 2.39 18.00 -19.07
N GLY A 79 2.41 16.94 -19.89
CA GLY A 79 2.56 15.57 -19.41
C GLY A 79 3.93 15.28 -18.81
N GLN A 80 5.00 15.74 -19.46
CA GLN A 80 6.37 15.65 -18.94
C GLN A 80 6.53 16.47 -17.66
N LEU A 81 6.01 17.71 -17.62
CA LEU A 81 6.04 18.54 -16.41
C LEU A 81 5.37 17.85 -15.22
N LYS A 82 4.19 17.28 -15.41
CA LYS A 82 3.49 16.52 -14.35
C LYS A 82 4.30 15.33 -13.84
N LYS A 83 5.03 14.64 -14.72
CA LYS A 83 5.90 13.51 -14.30
C LYS A 83 7.09 14.01 -13.49
N ILE A 84 7.75 15.08 -13.93
CA ILE A 84 8.88 15.68 -13.22
C ILE A 84 8.45 16.09 -11.80
N GLN A 85 7.32 16.78 -11.68
CA GLN A 85 6.77 17.18 -10.37
C GLN A 85 6.46 15.98 -9.48
N ARG A 86 5.88 14.90 -10.03
CA ARG A 86 5.63 13.66 -9.28
C ARG A 86 6.92 13.00 -8.81
N GLN A 87 7.93 12.92 -9.67
CA GLN A 87 9.23 12.35 -9.31
C GLN A 87 9.92 13.17 -8.21
N GLN A 88 9.86 14.51 -8.30
CA GLN A 88 10.36 15.39 -7.25
C GLN A 88 9.64 15.17 -5.92
N ALA A 89 8.30 15.06 -5.93
CA ALA A 89 7.52 14.80 -4.72
C ALA A 89 7.86 13.43 -4.10
N LEU A 90 8.00 12.39 -4.92
CA LEU A 90 8.40 11.05 -4.45
C LEU A 90 9.81 11.06 -3.86
N ALA A 91 10.76 11.75 -4.49
CA ALA A 91 12.12 11.88 -3.98
C ALA A 91 12.15 12.62 -2.64
N ALA A 92 11.39 13.72 -2.51
CA ALA A 92 11.27 14.47 -1.26
C ALA A 92 10.69 13.60 -0.14
N ALA A 93 9.63 12.83 -0.42
CA ALA A 93 9.03 11.91 0.54
C ALA A 93 10.01 10.82 0.98
N ALA A 94 10.76 10.22 0.03
CA ALA A 94 11.76 9.20 0.35
C ALA A 94 12.85 9.74 1.29
N VAL A 95 13.38 10.94 1.02
CA VAL A 95 14.37 11.58 1.90
C VAL A 95 13.81 11.86 3.29
N LEU A 96 12.56 12.32 3.37
CA LEU A 96 11.89 12.57 4.64
C LEU A 96 11.75 11.28 5.47
N HIS A 97 11.27 10.19 4.87
CA HIS A 97 11.13 8.91 5.57
C HIS A 97 12.48 8.36 6.06
N LEU A 98 13.54 8.51 5.27
CA LEU A 98 14.88 8.10 5.72
C LEU A 98 15.35 8.90 6.93
N LYS A 99 15.04 10.20 6.99
CA LYS A 99 15.33 11.04 8.17
C LYS A 99 14.53 10.60 9.39
N GLU A 100 13.25 10.28 9.21
CA GLU A 100 12.37 9.80 10.28
C GLU A 100 12.89 8.48 10.86
N ILE A 101 13.21 7.51 10.00
CA ILE A 101 13.76 6.22 10.41
C ILE A 101 15.06 6.44 11.20
N LYS A 102 15.97 7.26 10.69
CA LYS A 102 17.22 7.59 11.38
C LYS A 102 16.95 8.20 12.77
N PHE A 103 16.05 9.17 12.84
CA PHE A 103 15.69 9.80 14.11
C PHE A 103 15.14 8.80 15.13
N ILE A 104 14.30 7.85 14.70
CA ILE A 104 13.76 6.80 15.57
C ILE A 104 14.88 5.94 16.14
N LEU A 105 15.81 5.49 15.29
CA LEU A 105 16.95 4.67 15.72
C LEU A 105 17.84 5.42 16.71
N ASP A 106 18.21 6.66 16.39
CA ASP A 106 19.04 7.51 17.24
C ASP A 106 18.36 7.72 18.60
N ARG A 107 17.07 8.05 18.61
CA ARG A 107 16.27 8.23 19.84
C ARG A 107 16.20 6.96 20.69
N GLU A 108 15.99 5.79 20.08
CA GLU A 108 15.96 4.53 20.82
C GLU A 108 17.30 4.23 21.50
N THR A 109 18.41 4.46 20.79
CA THR A 109 19.76 4.25 21.35
C THR A 109 20.01 5.19 22.52
N HIS A 110 19.64 6.47 22.37
CA HIS A 110 19.73 7.47 23.43
C HIS A 110 18.89 7.09 24.65
N ASN A 111 17.65 6.66 24.46
CA ASN A 111 16.77 6.26 25.56
C ASN A 111 17.28 5.03 26.33
N LYS A 112 17.90 4.07 25.63
CA LYS A 112 18.51 2.90 26.27
C LYS A 112 19.73 3.31 27.11
N GLN A 113 20.55 4.21 26.57
CA GLN A 113 21.70 4.78 27.28
C GLN A 113 21.24 5.57 28.51
N SER A 114 20.29 6.49 28.37
CA SER A 114 19.77 7.31 29.46
C SER A 114 19.16 6.46 30.57
N ALA A 115 18.35 5.45 30.23
CA ALA A 115 17.79 4.53 31.21
C ALA A 115 18.88 3.72 31.96
N SER A 116 19.97 3.36 31.27
CA SER A 116 21.10 2.66 31.91
C SER A 116 21.89 3.58 32.85
N THR A 117 22.14 4.83 32.45
CA THR A 117 22.84 5.82 33.28
C THR A 117 22.00 6.22 34.48
N GLU A 118 20.70 6.41 34.32
CA GLU A 118 19.77 6.68 35.43
C GLU A 118 19.78 5.53 36.44
N ARG A 119 19.72 4.28 35.96
CA ARG A 119 19.82 3.11 36.85
C ARG A 119 21.14 3.07 37.61
N GLN A 120 22.26 3.36 36.96
CA GLN A 120 23.58 3.42 37.61
C GLN A 120 23.63 4.54 38.65
N GLN A 121 23.17 5.74 38.33
CA GLN A 121 23.07 6.87 39.26
C GLN A 121 22.21 6.53 40.48
N ILE A 122 21.07 5.84 40.28
CA ILE A 122 20.22 5.39 41.38
C ILE A 122 20.95 4.35 42.26
N ILE A 123 21.76 3.47 41.69
CA ILE A 123 22.54 2.47 42.44
C ILE A 123 23.67 3.15 43.23
N GLU A 124 24.38 4.10 42.63
CA GLU A 124 25.47 4.87 43.26
C GLU A 124 24.97 5.80 44.36
N GLY A 125 23.79 6.40 44.17
CA GLY A 125 23.14 7.25 45.17
C GLY A 125 22.53 6.50 46.35
N LYS A 126 22.44 5.15 46.29
CA LYS A 126 21.96 4.35 47.43
C LYS A 126 23.00 4.31 48.55
N LEU A 127 22.50 4.29 49.79
CA LEU A 127 23.34 4.11 50.97
C LEU A 127 24.14 2.80 50.91
N LYS A 128 25.31 2.82 51.55
CA LYS A 128 26.20 1.66 51.70
C LYS A 128 25.43 0.44 52.24
N PRO A 129 25.73 -0.77 51.74
CA PRO A 129 25.11 -1.99 52.26
C PRO A 129 25.51 -2.21 53.73
N LYS A 130 24.57 -2.71 54.54
CA LYS A 130 24.75 -3.00 55.97
C LYS A 130 24.50 -4.49 56.27
N GLY A 131 24.96 -4.95 57.43
CA GLY A 131 24.65 -6.29 57.99
C GLY A 131 25.19 -7.45 57.16
N ASP A 132 24.39 -8.51 57.00
CA ASP A 132 24.74 -9.79 56.35
C ASP A 132 25.29 -9.64 54.92
N LYS A 133 24.95 -8.55 54.23
CA LYS A 133 25.46 -8.24 52.88
C LYS A 133 26.95 -7.92 52.85
N LEU A 134 27.51 -7.41 53.95
CA LEU A 134 28.96 -7.19 54.07
C LEU A 134 29.69 -8.50 54.38
N LEU A 135 29.10 -9.33 55.25
CA LEU A 135 29.67 -10.62 55.66
C LEU A 135 29.80 -11.59 54.47
N LYS A 136 28.81 -11.60 53.55
CA LYS A 136 28.85 -12.41 52.32
C LYS A 136 29.79 -11.91 51.23
N LYS A 137 30.23 -10.64 51.28
CA LYS A 137 31.16 -10.08 50.28
C LYS A 137 32.63 -10.36 50.64
N ASN A 138 32.90 -10.62 51.92
CA ASN A 138 34.25 -10.83 52.45
C ASN A 138 34.59 -12.31 52.68
N ALA A 139 33.61 -13.22 52.50
CA ALA A 139 33.81 -14.67 52.45
C ALA A 139 34.04 -15.11 51.01
#